data_AF-A0A8T5P348-F1
#
_entry.id   AF-A0A8T5P348-F1
#
_cell.length_a   1.000
_cell.length_b   1.000
_cell.length_c   1.000
_cell.angle_alpha   90.00
_cell.angle_beta   90.00
_cell.angle_gamma   90.00
#
_symmetry.space_group_name_H-M   'P 1'
#
loop_
_entity.id
_entity.type
_entity.pdbx_description
1 polymer ?
#
loop_
_entity_poly.entity_id
_entity_poly.type
_entity_poly.pdbx_seq_one_letter_code
_entity_poly.pdbx_strand_id
1 'polypeptide(L)'
;MFQQKLQKFANELEQRVIERTRELNAKKDELQKTQPERRVEFVIAEGVYAVGDTQMLRIVLDNLFSNAWKFTWKHPDARIEFGVTQVEGKTAYFVKDDAVLLLRELRRGGYDTSHERVDTPEAMSEALAGREWDIVISDYVMPRFSGLSALKLLQETGIDLPFIIVSGKIGEDIAVDAMKAGAHDYLMKGKFTKLAPTIERELHDAQVRREKRKAEAALRAREIQQTMIAQISNQALAGEDIPALMRRATSRIAATLNVEYCGIFELLPTGKSLVLLEGAGWKEGYLGDTIIMAGKESQAGYTLLIDELVIVEDYDKEQRFTPSSLILEHGAVSGLCVKIGGKDTPFGVLSAHTSRKRKFNEYDISLTHSRE
;
A
#
# COMPACT_ATOMS: atom_id res chain seq x y z
N MET A 1 -53.94 -11.42 55.28
CA MET A 1 -52.53 -11.13 55.67
C MET A 1 -51.50 -11.71 54.68
N PHE A 2 -51.65 -12.96 54.20
CA PHE A 2 -50.73 -13.59 53.23
C PHE A 2 -50.79 -12.93 51.83
N GLN A 3 -51.99 -12.60 51.32
CA GLN A 3 -52.14 -11.86 50.06
C GLN A 3 -51.61 -10.42 50.11
N GLN A 4 -51.69 -9.72 51.25
CA GLN A 4 -51.07 -8.40 51.40
C GLN A 4 -49.53 -8.48 51.47
N LYS A 5 -48.97 -9.56 52.04
CA LYS A 5 -47.52 -9.83 51.98
C LYS A 5 -47.07 -10.19 50.57
N LEU A 6 -47.82 -10.99 49.81
CA LEU A 6 -47.54 -11.31 48.40
C LEU A 6 -47.67 -10.09 47.48
N GLN A 7 -48.64 -9.21 47.71
CA GLN A 7 -48.78 -7.95 46.96
C GLN A 7 -47.64 -6.97 47.29
N LYS A 8 -47.19 -6.93 48.56
CA LYS A 8 -46.03 -6.13 48.96
C LYS A 8 -44.71 -6.72 48.43
N PHE A 9 -44.59 -8.05 48.39
CA PHE A 9 -43.45 -8.76 47.80
C PHE A 9 -43.42 -8.64 46.26
N ALA A 10 -44.58 -8.64 45.59
CA ALA A 10 -44.69 -8.39 44.16
C ALA A 10 -44.38 -6.93 43.81
N ASN A 11 -44.84 -5.97 44.63
CA ASN A 11 -44.49 -4.55 44.51
C ASN A 11 -43.02 -4.26 44.88
N GLU A 12 -42.37 -5.11 45.68
CA GLU A 12 -40.92 -5.05 45.97
C GLU A 12 -40.09 -5.80 44.90
N LEU A 13 -40.64 -6.79 44.19
CA LEU A 13 -40.04 -7.45 43.02
C LEU A 13 -40.17 -6.63 41.73
N GLU A 14 -41.14 -5.72 41.65
CA GLU A 14 -41.10 -4.51 40.83
C GLU A 14 -40.03 -3.52 41.35
N GLN A 15 -38.81 -3.99 41.63
CA GLN A 15 -37.61 -3.17 41.73
C GLN A 15 -37.34 -2.55 40.34
N ARG A 16 -38.17 -1.54 40.07
CA ARG A 16 -38.16 -0.50 39.06
C ARG A 16 -37.41 -0.88 37.79
N VAL A 17 -38.18 -1.32 36.80
CA VAL A 17 -37.86 -1.04 35.39
C VAL A 17 -37.76 0.49 35.25
N ILE A 18 -36.54 1.04 35.24
CA ILE A 18 -36.31 2.48 35.09
C ILE A 18 -35.93 2.73 33.64
N GLU A 19 -36.70 3.58 32.96
CA GLU A 19 -36.32 4.11 31.65
C GLU A 19 -35.19 5.13 31.81
N ARG A 20 -34.04 4.89 31.16
CA ARG A 20 -32.83 5.71 31.30
C ARG A 20 -32.47 6.51 30.07
N THR A 21 -33.27 6.44 29.01
CA THR A 21 -33.05 7.19 27.76
C THR A 21 -32.82 8.69 28.01
N ARG A 22 -33.57 9.29 28.96
CA ARG A 22 -33.40 10.70 29.33
C ARG A 22 -32.08 11.00 30.04
N GLU A 23 -31.62 10.11 30.91
CA GLU A 23 -30.36 10.28 31.64
C GLU A 23 -29.15 10.09 30.72
N LEU A 24 -29.23 9.15 29.79
CA LEU A 24 -28.20 8.96 28.76
C LEU A 24 -28.09 10.18 27.84
N ASN A 25 -29.22 10.77 27.45
CA ASN A 25 -29.23 12.02 26.69
C ASN A 25 -28.69 13.21 27.52
N ALA A 26 -29.05 13.32 28.79
CA ALA A 26 -28.50 14.37 29.65
C ALA A 26 -26.97 14.23 29.81
N LYS A 27 -26.45 13.00 29.93
CA LYS A 27 -25.01 12.76 30.03
C LYS A 27 -24.27 13.05 28.73
N LYS A 28 -24.87 12.69 27.58
CA LYS A 28 -24.40 13.11 26.25
C LYS A 28 -24.23 14.62 26.19
N ASP A 29 -25.27 15.36 26.58
CA ASP A 29 -25.27 16.82 26.53
C ASP A 29 -24.25 17.43 27.50
N GLU A 30 -24.05 16.83 28.68
CA GLU A 30 -23.01 17.21 29.63
C GLU A 30 -21.60 17.03 29.03
N LEU A 31 -21.31 15.88 28.44
CA LEU A 31 -20.02 15.60 27.81
C LEU A 31 -19.76 16.52 26.62
N GLN A 32 -20.76 16.76 25.77
CA GLN A 32 -20.65 17.71 24.65
C GLN A 32 -20.39 19.15 25.12
N LYS A 33 -20.93 19.57 26.27
CA LYS A 33 -20.65 20.88 26.86
C LYS A 33 -19.22 21.01 27.38
N THR A 34 -18.59 19.91 27.81
CA THR A 34 -17.20 19.95 28.28
C THR A 34 -16.18 20.12 27.15
N GLN A 35 -16.52 19.71 25.91
CA GLN A 35 -15.69 19.90 24.71
C GLN A 35 -16.58 20.26 23.50
N PRO A 36 -17.07 21.51 23.40
CA PRO A 36 -18.04 21.92 22.38
C PRO A 36 -17.54 21.77 20.93
N GLU A 37 -16.23 21.86 20.73
CA GLU A 37 -15.53 21.72 19.45
C GLU A 37 -15.52 20.28 18.91
N ARG A 38 -15.76 19.28 19.77
CA ARG A 38 -15.65 17.88 19.44
C ARG A 38 -16.94 17.37 18.81
N ARG A 39 -16.87 16.74 17.62
CA ARG A 39 -18.03 16.17 16.93
C ARG A 39 -18.08 14.66 17.15
N VAL A 40 -19.07 14.19 17.91
CA VAL A 40 -19.29 12.75 18.15
C VAL A 40 -20.74 12.44 17.81
N GLU A 41 -20.96 11.46 16.95
CA GLU A 41 -22.30 10.95 16.65
C GLU A 41 -22.74 10.02 17.78
N PHE A 42 -23.79 10.37 18.50
CA PHE A 42 -24.38 9.51 19.52
C PHE A 42 -25.66 8.87 19.00
N VAL A 43 -25.71 7.54 19.06
CA VAL A 43 -26.91 6.76 18.75
C VAL A 43 -27.33 6.03 20.02
N ILE A 44 -28.39 6.50 20.67
CA ILE A 44 -28.94 5.90 21.89
C ILE A 44 -30.26 5.24 21.53
N ALA A 45 -30.38 3.93 21.77
CA ALA A 45 -31.64 3.21 21.56
C ALA A 45 -32.78 3.81 22.40
N GLU A 46 -33.99 3.89 21.84
CA GLU A 46 -35.20 4.27 22.58
C GLU A 46 -35.62 3.15 23.56
N GLY A 47 -36.19 3.52 24.70
CA GLY A 47 -36.69 2.55 25.67
C GLY A 47 -35.58 1.73 26.36
N VAL A 48 -34.49 2.38 26.77
CA VAL A 48 -33.44 1.72 27.57
C VAL A 48 -33.96 1.49 28.99
N TYR A 49 -34.41 0.27 29.27
CA TYR A 49 -34.96 -0.15 30.56
C TYR A 49 -33.95 -0.97 31.34
N ALA A 50 -33.72 -0.62 32.61
CA ALA A 50 -32.83 -1.37 33.51
C ALA A 50 -33.49 -1.71 34.85
N VAL A 51 -33.18 -2.90 35.36
CA VAL A 51 -33.61 -3.41 36.67
C VAL A 51 -32.41 -3.36 37.60
N GLY A 52 -32.52 -2.65 38.72
CA GLY A 52 -31.44 -2.54 39.70
C GLY A 52 -31.49 -1.25 40.52
N ASP A 53 -30.57 -1.14 41.47
CA ASP A 53 -30.45 0.05 42.31
C ASP A 53 -30.17 1.31 41.47
N THR A 54 -30.89 2.39 41.79
CA THR A 54 -30.88 3.61 40.98
C THR A 54 -29.52 4.31 41.00
N GLN A 55 -28.82 4.30 42.14
CA GLN A 55 -27.50 4.91 42.26
C GLN A 55 -26.42 4.05 41.59
N MET A 56 -26.50 2.73 41.76
CA MET A 56 -25.54 1.80 41.14
C MET A 56 -25.62 1.81 39.61
N LEU A 57 -26.84 1.81 39.05
CA LEU A 57 -27.05 1.90 37.60
C LEU A 57 -26.52 3.21 37.02
N ARG A 58 -26.69 4.33 37.74
CA ARG A 58 -26.14 5.63 37.33
C ARG A 58 -24.61 5.59 37.28
N ILE A 59 -23.94 5.03 38.29
CA ILE A 59 -22.48 4.90 38.34
C ILE A 59 -21.96 4.07 37.17
N VAL A 60 -22.63 2.96 36.83
CA VAL A 60 -22.22 2.10 35.71
C VAL A 60 -22.39 2.83 34.37
N LEU A 61 -23.52 3.52 34.16
CA LEU A 61 -23.76 4.28 32.94
C LEU A 61 -22.79 5.46 32.78
N ASP A 62 -22.52 6.19 33.86
CA ASP A 62 -21.54 7.29 33.88
C ASP A 62 -20.13 6.77 33.53
N ASN A 63 -19.72 5.63 34.08
CA ASN A 63 -18.44 5.01 33.77
C ASN A 63 -18.35 4.56 32.31
N LEU A 64 -19.41 3.96 31.76
CA LEU A 64 -19.43 3.53 30.36
C LEU A 64 -19.38 4.71 29.39
N PHE A 65 -20.14 5.78 29.64
CA PHE A 65 -20.14 7.00 28.82
C PHE A 65 -18.83 7.77 28.91
N SER A 66 -18.30 7.92 30.12
CA SER A 66 -17.02 8.59 30.35
C SER A 66 -15.88 7.81 29.69
N ASN A 67 -15.89 6.47 29.77
CA ASN A 67 -14.93 5.64 29.06
C ASN A 67 -15.07 5.79 27.54
N ALA A 68 -16.28 5.63 26.98
CA ALA A 68 -16.50 5.76 25.56
C ALA A 68 -16.04 7.13 25.03
N TRP A 69 -16.36 8.20 25.75
CA TRP A 69 -15.90 9.57 25.46
C TRP A 69 -14.39 9.73 25.59
N LYS A 70 -13.79 9.21 26.65
CA LYS A 70 -12.34 9.25 26.90
C LYS A 70 -11.57 8.43 25.87
N PHE A 71 -12.06 7.30 25.40
CA PHE A 71 -11.35 6.44 24.45
C PHE A 71 -11.51 6.91 23.00
N THR A 72 -12.53 7.70 22.70
CA THR A 72 -12.76 8.30 21.37
C THR A 72 -12.10 9.68 21.20
N TRP A 73 -11.31 10.14 22.18
CA TRP A 73 -10.82 11.54 22.28
C TRP A 73 -9.87 11.99 21.17
N LYS A 74 -9.17 11.07 20.51
CA LYS A 74 -8.28 11.37 19.37
C LYS A 74 -8.99 11.31 18.02
N HIS A 75 -10.30 11.04 18.00
CA HIS A 75 -11.03 10.75 16.77
C HIS A 75 -12.12 11.81 16.55
N PRO A 76 -11.96 12.69 15.54
CA PRO A 76 -12.85 13.83 15.32
C PRO A 76 -14.24 13.44 14.77
N ASP A 77 -14.42 12.20 14.30
CA ASP A 77 -15.68 11.65 13.75
C ASP A 77 -16.09 10.35 14.50
N ALA A 78 -15.92 10.33 15.82
CA ALA A 78 -16.29 9.16 16.61
C ALA A 78 -17.81 8.94 16.62
N ARG A 79 -18.24 7.68 16.52
CA ARG A 79 -19.63 7.28 16.70
C ARG A 79 -19.73 6.39 17.94
N ILE A 80 -20.56 6.78 18.89
CA ILE A 80 -20.82 6.05 20.12
C ILE A 80 -22.27 5.57 20.07
N GLU A 81 -22.44 4.26 19.86
CA GLU A 81 -23.75 3.64 19.87
C GLU A 81 -24.00 2.94 21.20
N PHE A 82 -25.08 3.32 21.90
CA PHE A 82 -25.56 2.71 23.13
C PHE A 82 -26.83 1.91 22.86
N GLY A 83 -26.77 0.61 23.06
CA GLY A 83 -27.88 -0.30 22.78
C GLY A 83 -28.17 -1.26 23.93
N VAL A 84 -29.36 -1.85 23.87
CA VAL A 84 -29.81 -2.92 24.76
C VAL A 84 -29.99 -4.18 23.93
N THR A 85 -29.47 -5.31 24.42
CA THR A 85 -29.64 -6.62 23.80
C THR A 85 -30.05 -7.66 24.85
N GLN A 86 -30.54 -8.82 24.40
CA GLN A 86 -30.87 -9.94 25.28
C GLN A 86 -29.77 -11.01 25.14
N VAL A 87 -29.13 -11.36 26.25
CA VAL A 87 -28.12 -12.42 26.32
C VAL A 87 -28.60 -13.44 27.34
N GLU A 88 -28.88 -14.68 26.90
CA GLU A 88 -29.33 -15.77 27.77
C GLU A 88 -30.59 -15.43 28.62
N GLY A 89 -31.53 -14.70 28.03
CA GLY A 89 -32.75 -14.27 28.73
C GLY A 89 -32.55 -13.13 29.74
N LYS A 90 -31.37 -12.50 29.74
CA LYS A 90 -31.04 -11.33 30.56
C LYS A 90 -30.74 -10.12 29.68
N THR A 91 -31.22 -8.95 30.12
CA THR A 91 -30.95 -7.67 29.46
C THR A 91 -29.48 -7.27 29.65
N ALA A 92 -28.75 -7.00 28.56
CA ALA A 92 -27.37 -6.54 28.54
C ALA A 92 -27.24 -5.20 27.78
N TYR A 93 -26.46 -4.26 28.31
CA TYR A 93 -26.19 -2.96 27.70
C TYR A 93 -24.81 -2.97 27.02
N PHE A 94 -24.68 -2.37 25.84
CA PHE A 94 -23.41 -2.30 25.12
C PHE A 94 -23.12 -0.89 24.57
N VAL A 95 -21.82 -0.61 24.41
CA VAL A 95 -21.31 0.57 23.70
C VAL A 95 -20.41 0.08 22.54
N LYS A 96 -20.70 0.49 21.29
CA LYS A 96 -20.03 -0.06 20.09
C LYS A 96 -19.15 0.97 19.37
N ASP A 97 -17.87 0.61 19.18
CA ASP A 97 -16.91 1.19 18.23
C ASP A 97 -16.25 0.03 17.46
N ASP A 98 -16.58 -0.11 16.17
CA ASP A 98 -16.19 -1.28 15.36
C ASP A 98 -14.69 -1.34 15.06
N ALA A 99 -14.00 -0.20 14.94
CA ALA A 99 -12.56 -0.17 14.67
C ALA A 99 -11.76 -0.63 15.90
N VAL A 100 -12.17 -0.19 17.09
CA VAL A 100 -11.55 -0.61 18.36
C VAL A 100 -11.73 -2.11 18.59
N LEU A 101 -12.90 -2.65 18.24
CA LEU A 101 -13.17 -4.08 18.37
C LEU A 101 -12.31 -4.93 17.42
N LEU A 102 -12.16 -4.50 16.15
CA LEU A 102 -11.27 -5.14 15.19
C LEU A 102 -9.82 -5.17 15.71
N LEU A 103 -9.28 -4.01 16.13
CA LEU A 103 -7.91 -3.92 16.64
C LEU A 103 -7.68 -4.78 17.89
N ARG A 104 -8.68 -4.86 18.78
CA ARG A 104 -8.61 -5.73 19.95
C ARG A 104 -8.52 -7.20 19.57
N GLU A 105 -9.29 -7.63 18.58
CA GLU A 105 -9.29 -9.02 18.11
C GLU A 105 -7.99 -9.37 17.38
N LEU A 106 -7.41 -8.44 16.61
CA LEU A 106 -6.08 -8.62 16.00
C LEU A 106 -4.99 -8.78 17.06
N ARG A 107 -5.00 -7.94 18.10
CA ARG A 107 -4.06 -8.09 19.23
C ARG A 107 -4.23 -9.43 19.94
N ARG A 108 -5.47 -9.90 20.11
CA ARG A 108 -5.75 -11.22 20.69
C ARG A 108 -5.23 -12.35 19.80
N GLY A 109 -5.24 -12.15 18.49
CA GLY A 109 -4.61 -13.03 17.50
C GLY A 109 -3.08 -12.95 17.45
N GLY A 110 -2.43 -12.13 18.29
CA GLY A 110 -0.98 -12.03 18.35
C GLY A 110 -0.35 -10.98 17.43
N TYR A 111 -1.16 -10.15 16.76
CA TYR A 111 -0.65 -9.10 15.88
C TYR A 111 -0.31 -7.81 16.63
N ASP A 112 0.86 -7.26 16.36
CA ASP A 112 1.18 -5.85 16.65
C ASP A 112 0.91 -5.01 15.39
N THR A 113 -0.16 -4.23 15.43
CA THR A 113 -0.74 -3.61 14.23
C THR A 113 -0.39 -2.13 14.14
N SER A 114 0.33 -1.73 13.09
CA SER A 114 0.33 -0.35 12.62
C SER A 114 -0.90 -0.15 11.72
N HIS A 115 -1.80 0.76 12.08
CA HIS A 115 -3.07 0.95 11.38
C HIS A 115 -3.33 2.43 11.12
N GLU A 116 -4.08 2.69 10.05
CA GLU A 116 -4.61 4.00 9.71
C GLU A 116 -6.06 3.81 9.29
N ARG A 117 -6.93 4.72 9.74
CA ARG A 117 -8.35 4.69 9.43
C ARG A 117 -8.65 5.79 8.44
N VAL A 118 -9.29 5.43 7.34
CA VAL A 118 -9.71 6.32 6.27
C VAL A 118 -11.20 6.15 6.02
N ASP A 119 -11.89 7.23 5.65
CA ASP A 119 -13.33 7.22 5.37
C ASP A 119 -13.71 8.00 4.10
N THR A 120 -12.72 8.48 3.35
CA THR A 120 -12.88 9.13 2.04
C THR A 120 -11.95 8.52 0.98
N PRO A 121 -12.28 8.65 -0.33
CA PRO A 121 -11.41 8.23 -1.42
C PRO A 121 -10.03 8.90 -1.41
N GLU A 122 -9.98 10.20 -1.09
CA GLU A 122 -8.76 11.00 -1.07
C GLU A 122 -7.82 10.51 0.03
N ALA A 123 -8.35 10.32 1.25
CA ALA A 123 -7.57 9.82 2.38
C ALA A 123 -7.07 8.39 2.12
N MET A 124 -7.88 7.53 1.48
CA MET A 124 -7.42 6.19 1.09
C MET A 124 -6.29 6.25 0.06
N SER A 125 -6.40 7.14 -0.93
CA SER A 125 -5.36 7.31 -1.95
C SER A 125 -4.05 7.81 -1.36
N GLU A 126 -4.11 8.79 -0.45
CA GLU A 126 -2.95 9.29 0.29
C GLU A 126 -2.33 8.21 1.16
N ALA A 127 -3.14 7.44 1.90
CA ALA A 127 -2.65 6.36 2.76
C ALA A 127 -1.96 5.25 1.94
N LEU A 128 -2.55 4.84 0.80
CA LEU A 128 -1.96 3.83 -0.09
C LEU A 128 -0.65 4.31 -0.74
N ALA A 129 -0.49 5.61 -0.96
CA ALA A 129 0.73 6.20 -1.53
C ALA A 129 1.82 6.46 -0.47
N GLY A 130 1.43 6.69 0.78
CA GLY A 130 2.34 7.13 1.84
C GLY A 130 3.25 6.03 2.39
N ARG A 131 2.82 4.76 2.36
CA ARG A 131 3.62 3.61 2.80
C ARG A 131 3.10 2.28 2.25
N GLU A 132 3.87 1.23 2.44
CA GLU A 132 3.44 -0.14 2.17
C GLU A 132 2.49 -0.64 3.27
N TRP A 133 1.48 -1.39 2.86
CA TRP A 133 0.47 -2.02 3.72
C TRP A 133 0.48 -3.52 3.47
N ASP A 134 -0.08 -4.28 4.41
CA ASP A 134 -0.23 -5.73 4.29
C ASP A 134 -1.66 -6.14 3.92
N ILE A 135 -2.65 -5.37 4.34
CA ILE A 135 -4.07 -5.71 4.17
C ILE A 135 -4.98 -4.50 4.32
N VAL A 136 -6.13 -4.52 3.63
CA VAL A 136 -7.23 -3.58 3.83
C VAL A 136 -8.43 -4.31 4.44
N ILE A 137 -8.98 -3.76 5.51
CA ILE A 137 -10.21 -4.23 6.14
C ILE A 137 -11.22 -3.09 6.05
N SER A 138 -12.33 -3.32 5.34
CA SER A 138 -13.30 -2.27 5.03
C SER A 138 -14.69 -2.63 5.53
N ASP A 139 -15.44 -1.65 6.04
CA ASP A 139 -16.86 -1.83 6.31
C ASP A 139 -17.64 -1.83 5.00
N TYR A 140 -18.66 -2.67 4.88
CA TYR A 140 -19.46 -2.76 3.65
C TYR A 140 -20.22 -1.45 3.37
N VAL A 141 -20.80 -0.84 4.41
CA VAL A 141 -21.58 0.40 4.30
C VAL A 141 -20.96 1.48 5.17
N MET A 142 -20.43 2.53 4.55
CA MET A 142 -20.04 3.77 5.25
C MET A 142 -20.73 4.97 4.61
N PRO A 143 -21.05 6.05 5.37
CA PRO A 143 -21.91 7.14 4.90
C PRO A 143 -21.41 7.89 3.66
N ARG A 144 -20.08 8.03 3.52
CA ARG A 144 -19.44 8.83 2.45
C ARG A 144 -18.69 7.98 1.41
N PHE A 145 -18.30 6.76 1.76
CA PHE A 145 -17.41 5.93 0.94
C PHE A 145 -17.70 4.45 1.19
N SER A 146 -18.30 3.75 0.23
CA SER A 146 -18.67 2.34 0.44
C SER A 146 -17.47 1.40 0.36
N GLY A 147 -17.53 0.23 1.00
CA GLY A 147 -16.45 -0.76 0.90
C GLY A 147 -16.22 -1.27 -0.53
N LEU A 148 -17.27 -1.30 -1.36
CA LEU A 148 -17.13 -1.64 -2.80
C LEU A 148 -16.43 -0.53 -3.59
N SER A 149 -16.71 0.74 -3.27
CA SER A 149 -16.01 1.87 -3.87
C SER A 149 -14.52 1.88 -3.47
N ALA A 150 -14.22 1.53 -2.22
CA ALA A 150 -12.85 1.38 -1.73
C ALA A 150 -12.10 0.23 -2.41
N LEU A 151 -12.76 -0.91 -2.62
CA LEU A 151 -12.18 -2.03 -3.37
C LEU A 151 -11.85 -1.62 -4.81
N LYS A 152 -12.77 -0.93 -5.48
CA LYS A 152 -12.54 -0.44 -6.84
C LYS A 152 -11.37 0.54 -6.91
N LEU A 153 -11.28 1.46 -5.95
CA LEU A 153 -10.15 2.39 -5.85
C LEU A 153 -8.83 1.64 -5.69
N LEU A 154 -8.78 0.64 -4.80
CA LEU A 154 -7.58 -0.21 -4.65
C LEU A 154 -7.21 -0.90 -5.96
N GLN A 155 -8.18 -1.49 -6.66
CA GLN A 155 -7.94 -2.17 -7.95
C GLN A 155 -7.37 -1.20 -9.00
N GLU A 156 -7.82 0.05 -9.04
CA GLU A 156 -7.32 1.09 -9.94
C GLU A 156 -5.86 1.48 -9.65
N THR A 157 -5.37 1.29 -8.41
CA THR A 157 -3.95 1.51 -8.08
C THR A 157 -3.01 0.42 -8.61
N GLY A 158 -3.53 -0.77 -8.92
CA GLY A 158 -2.72 -1.93 -9.31
C GLY A 158 -1.92 -2.57 -8.17
N ILE A 159 -2.10 -2.13 -6.92
CA ILE A 159 -1.44 -2.71 -5.75
C ILE A 159 -2.13 -4.05 -5.41
N ASP A 160 -1.35 -5.13 -5.32
CA ASP A 160 -1.85 -6.45 -4.89
C ASP A 160 -1.90 -6.52 -3.36
N LEU A 161 -2.98 -5.97 -2.81
CA LEU A 161 -3.30 -6.00 -1.39
C LEU A 161 -4.54 -6.86 -1.16
N PRO A 162 -4.52 -7.78 -0.19
CA PRO A 162 -5.73 -8.40 0.31
C PRO A 162 -6.75 -7.35 0.78
N PHE A 163 -8.01 -7.60 0.45
CA PHE A 163 -9.12 -6.70 0.79
C PHE A 163 -10.26 -7.52 1.39
N ILE A 164 -10.49 -7.34 2.69
CA ILE A 164 -11.55 -8.01 3.44
C ILE A 164 -12.69 -7.04 3.70
N ILE A 165 -13.91 -7.45 3.37
CA ILE A 165 -15.11 -6.70 3.71
C ILE A 165 -15.70 -7.22 5.02
N VAL A 166 -16.08 -6.31 5.91
CA VAL A 166 -16.73 -6.61 7.19
C VAL A 166 -18.12 -5.96 7.18
N SER A 167 -19.20 -6.72 7.41
CA SER A 167 -20.57 -6.17 7.38
C SER A 167 -21.43 -6.60 8.55
N GLY A 168 -22.27 -5.67 9.05
CA GLY A 168 -23.27 -5.96 10.07
C GLY A 168 -24.62 -6.44 9.53
N LYS A 169 -24.84 -6.38 8.21
CA LYS A 169 -26.09 -6.83 7.58
C LYS A 169 -26.03 -8.33 7.29
N ILE A 170 -27.07 -9.07 7.67
CA ILE A 170 -27.24 -10.49 7.36
C ILE A 170 -27.75 -10.59 5.92
N GLY A 171 -27.05 -11.34 5.07
CA GLY A 171 -27.52 -11.70 3.74
C GLY A 171 -26.39 -12.28 2.88
N GLU A 172 -26.56 -13.50 2.39
CA GLU A 172 -25.63 -14.14 1.46
C GLU A 172 -25.43 -13.29 0.20
N ASP A 173 -26.46 -12.56 -0.24
CA ASP A 173 -26.41 -11.67 -1.41
C ASP A 173 -25.31 -10.61 -1.29
N ILE A 174 -25.12 -10.02 -0.11
CA ILE A 174 -24.07 -9.01 0.12
C ILE A 174 -22.67 -9.65 0.03
N ALA A 175 -22.51 -10.85 0.59
CA ALA A 175 -21.25 -11.57 0.49
C ALA A 175 -20.96 -11.95 -0.97
N VAL A 176 -21.97 -12.41 -1.71
CA VAL A 176 -21.86 -12.73 -3.14
C VAL A 176 -21.46 -11.52 -3.95
N ASP A 177 -22.07 -10.35 -3.72
CA ASP A 177 -21.74 -9.11 -4.44
C ASP A 177 -20.31 -8.64 -4.12
N ALA A 178 -19.90 -8.71 -2.85
CA ALA A 178 -18.54 -8.42 -2.43
C ALA A 178 -17.50 -9.31 -3.14
N MET A 179 -17.74 -10.63 -3.16
CA MET A 179 -16.84 -11.59 -3.82
C MET A 179 -16.82 -11.39 -5.35
N LYS A 180 -17.98 -11.12 -5.97
CA LYS A 180 -18.06 -10.81 -7.41
C LYS A 180 -17.33 -9.53 -7.78
N ALA A 181 -17.30 -8.54 -6.90
CA ALA A 181 -16.54 -7.31 -7.09
C ALA A 181 -15.02 -7.50 -6.94
N GLY A 182 -14.57 -8.67 -6.46
CA GLY A 182 -13.16 -9.02 -6.29
C GLY A 182 -12.62 -8.79 -4.88
N ALA A 183 -13.49 -8.73 -3.85
CA ALA A 183 -13.03 -8.83 -2.48
C ALA A 183 -12.41 -10.21 -2.24
N HIS A 184 -11.39 -10.25 -1.41
CA HIS A 184 -10.66 -11.49 -1.13
C HIS A 184 -11.38 -12.34 -0.08
N ASP A 185 -12.03 -11.69 0.90
CA ASP A 185 -12.92 -12.37 1.84
C ASP A 185 -14.01 -11.42 2.37
N TYR A 186 -15.03 -12.02 3.00
CA TYR A 186 -16.14 -11.36 3.66
C TYR A 186 -16.34 -11.90 5.08
N LEU A 187 -16.48 -11.00 6.04
CA LEU A 187 -16.73 -11.32 7.45
C LEU A 187 -17.99 -10.61 7.98
N MET A 188 -18.77 -11.35 8.76
CA MET A 188 -19.93 -10.82 9.45
C MET A 188 -19.53 -10.20 10.80
N LYS A 189 -19.93 -8.95 11.07
CA LYS A 189 -19.69 -8.28 12.37
C LYS A 189 -20.29 -9.13 13.50
N GLY A 190 -19.51 -9.32 14.56
CA GLY A 190 -19.86 -10.20 15.69
C GLY A 190 -19.27 -11.62 15.60
N LYS A 191 -18.71 -12.01 14.45
CA LYS A 191 -17.94 -13.27 14.28
C LYS A 191 -16.43 -13.02 14.14
N PHE A 192 -15.89 -12.08 14.90
CA PHE A 192 -14.49 -11.66 14.81
C PHE A 192 -13.47 -12.74 15.24
N THR A 193 -13.92 -13.85 15.82
CA THR A 193 -13.06 -15.03 16.06
C THR A 193 -12.47 -15.60 14.77
N LYS A 194 -13.11 -15.36 13.61
CA LYS A 194 -12.62 -15.77 12.29
C LYS A 194 -11.68 -14.75 11.64
N LEU A 195 -11.54 -13.56 12.21
CA LEU A 195 -10.78 -12.46 11.61
C LEU A 195 -9.30 -12.82 11.46
N ALA A 196 -8.65 -13.26 12.53
CA ALA A 196 -7.23 -13.61 12.48
C ALA A 196 -6.94 -14.76 11.49
N PRO A 197 -7.65 -15.91 11.52
CA PRO A 197 -7.45 -16.97 10.52
C PRO A 197 -7.69 -16.52 9.08
N THR A 198 -8.69 -15.66 8.83
CA THR A 198 -8.91 -15.08 7.49
C THR A 198 -7.72 -14.24 7.07
N ILE A 199 -7.21 -13.36 7.94
CA ILE A 199 -6.06 -12.51 7.64
C ILE A 199 -4.81 -13.35 7.36
N GLU A 200 -4.52 -14.37 8.18
CA GLU A 200 -3.39 -15.28 7.97
C GLU A 200 -3.44 -15.92 6.58
N ARG A 201 -4.60 -16.46 6.19
CA ARG A 201 -4.80 -17.07 4.87
C ARG A 201 -4.57 -16.05 3.76
N GLU A 202 -5.20 -14.89 3.85
CA GLU A 202 -5.14 -13.90 2.77
C GLU A 202 -3.75 -13.28 2.60
N LEU A 203 -3.03 -13.07 3.71
CA LEU A 203 -1.63 -12.63 3.66
C LEU A 203 -0.72 -13.69 3.04
N HIS A 204 -0.92 -14.96 3.41
CA HIS A 204 -0.17 -16.06 2.81
C HIS A 204 -0.41 -16.15 1.29
N ASP A 205 -1.67 -16.09 0.85
CA ASP A 205 -2.02 -16.17 -0.57
C ASP A 205 -1.46 -14.99 -1.37
N ALA A 206 -1.51 -13.77 -0.81
CA ALA A 206 -0.87 -12.60 -1.43
C ALA A 206 0.65 -12.74 -1.54
N GLN A 207 1.30 -13.28 -0.50
CA GLN A 207 2.73 -13.54 -0.55
C GLN A 207 3.08 -14.56 -1.63
N VAL A 208 2.35 -15.67 -1.72
CA VAL A 208 2.52 -16.68 -2.77
C VAL A 208 2.34 -16.07 -4.16
N ARG A 209 1.32 -15.22 -4.36
CA ARG A 209 1.11 -14.49 -5.62
C ARG A 209 2.29 -13.55 -5.93
N ARG A 210 2.80 -12.83 -4.94
CA ARG A 210 3.95 -11.91 -5.08
C ARG A 210 5.21 -12.68 -5.46
N GLU A 211 5.50 -13.78 -4.79
CA GLU A 211 6.66 -14.64 -5.06
C GLU A 211 6.59 -15.26 -6.44
N LYS A 212 5.43 -15.80 -6.83
CA LYS A 212 5.21 -16.34 -8.18
C LYS A 212 5.46 -15.29 -9.26
N ARG A 213 4.90 -14.09 -9.11
CA ARG A 213 5.12 -12.99 -10.08
C ARG A 213 6.59 -12.60 -10.18
N LYS A 214 7.32 -12.56 -9.06
CA LYS A 214 8.77 -12.32 -9.07
C LYS A 214 9.53 -13.42 -9.79
N ALA A 215 9.24 -14.69 -9.48
CA ALA A 215 9.89 -15.83 -10.11
C ALA A 215 9.65 -15.88 -11.63
N GLU A 216 8.41 -15.64 -12.07
CA GLU A 216 8.05 -15.58 -13.49
C GLU A 216 8.74 -14.40 -14.20
N ALA A 217 8.80 -13.23 -13.56
CA ALA A 217 9.53 -12.08 -14.10
C ALA A 217 11.02 -12.37 -14.26
N ALA A 218 11.65 -12.98 -13.26
CA ALA A 218 13.06 -13.35 -13.29
C ALA A 218 13.36 -14.41 -14.37
N LEU A 219 12.48 -15.40 -14.55
CA LEU A 219 12.63 -16.42 -15.58
C LEU A 219 12.55 -15.79 -16.99
N ARG A 220 11.55 -14.94 -17.24
CA ARG A 220 11.42 -14.22 -18.51
C ARG A 220 12.63 -13.34 -18.81
N ALA A 221 13.16 -12.66 -17.79
CA ALA A 221 14.36 -11.85 -17.92
C ALA A 221 15.55 -12.70 -18.37
N ARG A 222 15.73 -13.88 -17.75
CA ARG A 222 16.79 -14.83 -18.11
C ARG A 222 16.67 -15.35 -19.53
N GLU A 223 15.46 -15.71 -19.98
CA GLU A 223 15.22 -16.19 -21.36
C GLU A 223 15.57 -15.11 -22.40
N ILE A 224 15.20 -13.87 -22.13
CA ILE A 224 15.48 -12.74 -23.01
C ILE A 224 16.97 -12.42 -23.03
N GLN A 225 17.62 -12.42 -21.86
CA GLN A 225 19.07 -12.26 -21.75
C GLN A 225 19.82 -13.35 -22.54
N GLN A 226 19.44 -14.63 -22.39
CA GLN A 226 20.05 -15.73 -23.13
C GLN A 226 19.87 -15.58 -24.65
N THR A 227 18.69 -15.16 -25.09
CA THR A 227 18.41 -14.92 -26.51
C THR A 227 19.25 -13.76 -27.05
N MET A 228 19.37 -12.66 -26.32
CA MET A 228 20.22 -11.52 -26.70
C MET A 228 21.69 -11.92 -26.81
N ILE A 229 22.22 -12.64 -25.81
CA ILE A 229 23.61 -13.13 -25.81
C ILE A 229 23.84 -14.04 -27.02
N ALA A 230 22.99 -15.04 -27.25
CA ALA A 230 23.16 -15.98 -28.36
C ALA A 230 23.16 -15.29 -29.73
N GLN A 231 22.29 -14.28 -29.91
CA GLN A 231 22.23 -13.51 -31.15
C GLN A 231 23.49 -12.66 -31.37
N ILE A 232 23.93 -11.93 -30.34
CA ILE A 232 25.17 -11.12 -30.42
C ILE A 232 26.38 -12.01 -30.65
N SER A 233 26.48 -13.15 -29.94
CA SER A 233 27.57 -14.11 -30.13
C SER A 233 27.61 -14.69 -31.54
N ASN A 234 26.46 -15.11 -32.09
CA ASN A 234 26.40 -15.61 -33.47
C ASN A 234 26.82 -14.56 -34.49
N GLN A 235 26.49 -13.29 -34.26
CA GLN A 235 26.88 -12.18 -35.12
C GLN A 235 28.37 -11.86 -35.03
N ALA A 236 28.94 -11.88 -33.83
CA ALA A 236 30.38 -11.75 -33.63
C ALA A 236 31.14 -12.89 -34.34
N LEU A 237 30.64 -14.12 -34.25
CA LEU A 237 31.20 -15.28 -34.95
C LEU A 237 31.05 -15.21 -36.48
N ALA A 238 30.04 -14.50 -36.98
CA ALA A 238 29.84 -14.26 -38.41
C ALA A 238 30.84 -13.26 -39.02
N GLY A 239 31.75 -12.70 -38.21
CA GLY A 239 32.79 -11.78 -38.66
C GLY A 239 32.26 -10.38 -38.98
N GLU A 240 31.14 -9.97 -38.37
CA GLU A 240 30.70 -8.58 -38.46
C GLU A 240 31.72 -7.62 -37.84
N ASP A 241 31.86 -6.46 -38.47
CA ASP A 241 32.70 -5.38 -37.95
C ASP A 241 32.16 -4.88 -36.59
N ILE A 242 33.07 -4.53 -35.68
CA ILE A 242 32.78 -4.22 -34.27
C ILE A 242 31.78 -3.05 -34.12
N PRO A 243 31.93 -1.91 -34.83
CA PRO A 243 30.96 -0.82 -34.78
C PRO A 243 29.55 -1.26 -35.21
N ALA A 244 29.45 -2.10 -36.24
CA ALA A 244 28.17 -2.60 -36.70
C ALA A 244 27.51 -3.51 -35.66
N LEU A 245 28.30 -4.35 -34.97
CA LEU A 245 27.83 -5.19 -33.87
C LEU A 245 27.33 -4.33 -32.69
N MET A 246 28.09 -3.31 -32.30
CA MET A 246 27.73 -2.37 -31.23
C MET A 246 26.44 -1.60 -31.56
N ARG A 247 26.27 -1.13 -32.80
CA ARG A 247 25.04 -0.47 -33.25
C ARG A 247 23.81 -1.37 -33.16
N ARG A 248 23.93 -2.63 -33.59
CA ARG A 248 22.83 -3.60 -33.47
C ARG A 248 22.53 -3.94 -32.02
N ALA A 249 23.55 -4.11 -31.18
CA ALA A 249 23.38 -4.35 -29.76
C ALA A 249 22.62 -3.20 -29.09
N THR A 250 23.05 -1.95 -29.31
CA THR A 250 22.38 -0.76 -28.75
C THR A 250 20.94 -0.61 -29.23
N SER A 251 20.65 -0.87 -30.51
CA SER A 251 19.27 -0.85 -31.03
C SER A 251 18.37 -1.92 -30.40
N ARG A 252 18.89 -3.13 -30.19
CA ARG A 252 18.15 -4.23 -29.54
C ARG A 252 17.92 -3.96 -28.06
N ILE A 253 18.92 -3.44 -27.37
CA ILE A 253 18.81 -3.07 -25.96
C ILE A 253 17.79 -1.94 -25.80
N ALA A 254 17.83 -0.92 -26.65
CA ALA A 254 16.83 0.16 -26.67
C ALA A 254 15.41 -0.39 -26.86
N ALA A 255 15.21 -1.29 -27.83
CA ALA A 255 13.91 -1.93 -28.09
C ALA A 255 13.44 -2.82 -26.93
N THR A 256 14.33 -3.62 -26.35
CA THR A 256 14.01 -4.56 -25.26
C THR A 256 13.67 -3.83 -23.97
N LEU A 257 14.45 -2.79 -23.65
CA LEU A 257 14.17 -1.92 -22.52
C LEU A 257 13.02 -0.96 -22.82
N ASN A 258 12.57 -0.82 -24.06
CA ASN A 258 11.57 0.17 -24.50
C ASN A 258 11.97 1.60 -24.08
N VAL A 259 13.15 2.02 -24.50
CA VAL A 259 13.71 3.36 -24.25
C VAL A 259 14.08 4.03 -25.58
N GLU A 260 14.04 5.36 -25.61
CA GLU A 260 14.32 6.13 -26.83
C GLU A 260 15.81 6.16 -27.18
N TYR A 261 16.71 6.16 -26.18
CA TYR A 261 18.13 6.38 -26.39
C TYR A 261 18.97 5.26 -25.77
N CYS A 262 19.94 4.74 -26.50
CA CYS A 262 20.93 3.81 -25.97
C CYS A 262 22.30 4.07 -26.61
N GLY A 263 23.38 4.02 -25.85
CA GLY A 263 24.72 4.32 -26.37
C GLY A 263 25.82 3.55 -25.66
N ILE A 264 26.85 3.18 -26.43
CA ILE A 264 28.11 2.63 -25.94
C ILE A 264 29.14 3.75 -25.94
N PHE A 265 29.74 3.99 -24.78
CA PHE A 265 30.81 4.94 -24.60
C PHE A 265 32.11 4.19 -24.34
N GLU A 266 33.17 4.54 -25.06
CA GLU A 266 34.52 4.00 -24.83
C GLU A 266 35.33 4.93 -23.94
N LEU A 267 36.01 4.35 -22.96
CA LEU A 267 36.96 5.06 -22.11
C LEU A 267 38.24 5.31 -22.90
N LEU A 268 38.55 6.59 -23.16
CA LEU A 268 39.75 6.94 -23.88
C LEU A 268 41.02 6.53 -23.09
N PRO A 269 42.16 6.28 -23.76
CA PRO A 269 43.40 5.83 -23.11
C PRO A 269 43.92 6.72 -21.98
N THR A 270 43.51 7.99 -21.94
CA THR A 270 43.84 8.92 -20.85
C THR A 270 43.14 8.58 -19.53
N GLY A 271 42.08 7.77 -19.57
CA GLY A 271 41.23 7.39 -18.43
C GLY A 271 40.33 8.53 -17.91
N LYS A 272 40.34 9.70 -18.55
CA LYS A 272 39.64 10.91 -18.05
C LYS A 272 38.33 11.21 -18.74
N SER A 273 38.11 10.61 -19.90
CA SER A 273 37.02 10.97 -20.80
C SER A 273 36.49 9.76 -21.53
N LEU A 274 35.20 9.81 -21.83
CA LEU A 274 34.44 8.80 -22.53
C LEU A 274 33.95 9.39 -23.85
N VAL A 275 34.06 8.65 -24.94
CA VAL A 275 33.53 9.03 -26.26
C VAL A 275 32.34 8.17 -26.62
N LEU A 276 31.26 8.77 -27.12
CA LEU A 276 30.10 8.02 -27.63
C LEU A 276 30.48 7.35 -28.96
N LEU A 277 30.68 6.04 -28.97
CA LEU A 277 31.08 5.31 -30.18
C LEU A 277 29.89 5.02 -31.09
N GLU A 278 28.88 4.35 -30.54
CA GLU A 278 27.72 3.85 -31.27
C GLU A 278 26.48 3.94 -30.39
N GLY A 279 25.30 4.03 -31.01
CA GLY A 279 24.06 4.12 -30.26
C GLY A 279 22.81 4.15 -31.13
N ALA A 280 21.66 4.09 -30.47
CA ALA A 280 20.33 4.18 -31.04
C ALA A 280 19.60 5.41 -30.49
N GLY A 281 18.88 6.11 -31.37
CA GLY A 281 18.00 7.25 -31.03
C GLY A 281 18.69 8.60 -30.87
N TRP A 282 20.02 8.65 -30.78
CA TRP A 282 20.75 9.93 -30.73
C TRP A 282 20.65 10.68 -32.06
N LYS A 283 20.61 12.02 -32.00
CA LYS A 283 20.64 12.88 -33.18
C LYS A 283 21.94 12.69 -33.97
N GLU A 284 21.90 12.99 -35.26
CA GLU A 284 23.07 12.95 -36.14
C GLU A 284 24.13 13.98 -35.67
N GLY A 285 25.42 13.63 -35.80
CA GLY A 285 26.55 14.47 -35.36
C GLY A 285 26.98 14.29 -33.90
N TYR A 286 26.35 13.42 -33.11
CA TYR A 286 26.78 13.11 -31.74
C TYR A 286 27.70 11.88 -31.65
N LEU A 287 27.58 10.91 -32.57
CA LEU A 287 28.41 9.71 -32.60
C LEU A 287 29.84 10.08 -33.02
N GLY A 288 30.84 9.61 -32.26
CA GLY A 288 32.27 9.89 -32.46
C GLY A 288 32.72 11.24 -31.93
N ASP A 289 31.84 12.24 -31.89
CA ASP A 289 32.19 13.63 -31.53
C ASP A 289 31.82 14.00 -30.08
N THR A 290 30.91 13.25 -29.45
CA THR A 290 30.50 13.54 -28.07
C THR A 290 31.49 12.99 -27.06
N ILE A 291 32.09 13.88 -26.27
CA ILE A 291 32.99 13.53 -25.17
C ILE A 291 32.37 13.93 -23.84
N ILE A 292 32.33 12.98 -22.90
CA ILE A 292 31.88 13.21 -21.52
C ILE A 292 32.99 12.87 -20.52
N MET A 293 32.96 13.48 -19.34
CA MET A 293 33.96 13.24 -18.30
C MET A 293 33.76 11.86 -17.66
N ALA A 294 34.85 11.10 -17.51
CA ALA A 294 34.87 9.79 -16.84
C ALA A 294 34.98 9.89 -15.29
N GLY A 295 34.77 11.08 -14.73
CA GLY A 295 34.79 11.35 -13.30
C GLY A 295 33.41 11.27 -12.63
N LYS A 296 33.36 11.60 -11.33
CA LYS A 296 32.14 11.57 -10.52
C LYS A 296 31.08 12.60 -10.95
N GLU A 297 31.42 13.50 -11.86
CA GLU A 297 30.59 14.61 -12.29
C GLU A 297 29.54 14.22 -13.34
N SER A 298 29.64 13.04 -13.94
CA SER A 298 28.68 12.52 -14.91
C SER A 298 28.17 11.14 -14.48
N GLN A 299 26.97 10.74 -14.92
CA GLN A 299 26.46 9.39 -14.65
C GLN A 299 27.40 8.31 -15.18
N ALA A 300 27.90 8.48 -16.41
CA ALA A 300 28.77 7.52 -17.07
C ALA A 300 30.11 7.35 -16.32
N GLY A 301 30.73 8.46 -15.92
CA GLY A 301 31.95 8.41 -15.12
C GLY A 301 31.71 7.88 -13.71
N TYR A 302 30.60 8.26 -13.07
CA TYR A 302 30.21 7.73 -11.76
C TYR A 302 29.99 6.20 -11.80
N THR A 303 29.43 5.68 -12.89
CA THR A 303 29.25 4.23 -13.13
C THR A 303 30.59 3.49 -13.17
N LEU A 304 31.62 4.07 -13.82
CA LEU A 304 32.95 3.49 -13.84
C LEU A 304 33.60 3.42 -12.45
N LEU A 305 33.31 4.39 -11.58
CA LEU A 305 33.90 4.49 -10.25
C LEU A 305 33.33 3.47 -9.26
N ILE A 306 32.02 3.25 -9.27
CA ILE A 306 31.36 2.40 -8.28
C ILE A 306 31.29 0.92 -8.68
N ASP A 307 31.58 0.60 -9.95
CA ASP A 307 31.51 -0.78 -10.48
C ASP A 307 30.12 -1.44 -10.31
N GLU A 308 29.07 -0.63 -10.36
CA GLU A 308 27.68 -1.04 -10.16
C GLU A 308 26.76 -0.37 -11.19
N LEU A 309 25.55 -0.91 -11.35
CA LEU A 309 24.50 -0.32 -12.17
C LEU A 309 24.04 1.01 -11.56
N VAL A 310 24.12 2.10 -12.33
CA VAL A 310 23.64 3.42 -11.90
C VAL A 310 22.30 3.72 -12.57
N ILE A 311 21.24 3.77 -11.78
CA ILE A 311 19.88 4.10 -12.22
C ILE A 311 19.53 5.52 -11.75
N VAL A 312 18.92 6.30 -12.64
CA VAL A 312 18.32 7.60 -12.37
C VAL A 312 16.86 7.56 -12.76
N GLU A 313 15.98 7.69 -11.78
CA GLU A 313 14.52 7.75 -12.02
C GLU A 313 14.07 9.14 -12.50
N ASP A 314 14.80 10.19 -12.13
CA ASP A 314 14.44 11.58 -12.40
C ASP A 314 15.69 12.47 -12.33
N TYR A 315 16.23 12.89 -13.48
CA TYR A 315 17.44 13.70 -13.54
C TYR A 315 17.31 15.05 -12.83
N ASP A 316 16.10 15.63 -12.75
CA ASP A 316 15.87 16.89 -12.04
C ASP A 316 16.04 16.74 -10.51
N LYS A 317 15.96 15.51 -10.00
CA LYS A 317 16.14 15.17 -8.58
C LYS A 317 17.48 14.50 -8.29
N GLU A 318 18.32 14.28 -9.31
CA GLU A 318 19.60 13.62 -9.15
C GLU A 318 20.63 14.56 -8.49
N GLN A 319 21.37 14.04 -7.51
CA GLN A 319 22.34 14.81 -6.72
C GLN A 319 23.75 14.21 -6.72
N ARG A 320 23.91 12.96 -7.19
CA ARG A 320 25.20 12.26 -7.22
C ARG A 320 26.15 12.83 -8.28
N PHE A 321 25.59 13.36 -9.37
CA PHE A 321 26.32 13.90 -10.53
C PHE A 321 25.42 14.84 -11.33
N THR A 322 25.99 15.52 -12.32
CA THR A 322 25.26 16.40 -13.23
C THR A 322 24.95 15.67 -14.54
N PRO A 323 23.71 15.74 -15.06
CA PRO A 323 23.39 15.22 -16.39
C PRO A 323 24.27 15.88 -17.47
N SER A 324 24.82 15.11 -18.40
CA SER A 324 25.63 15.67 -19.49
C SER A 324 24.76 16.42 -20.50
N SER A 325 25.37 17.31 -21.29
CA SER A 325 24.68 18.05 -22.37
C SER A 325 23.91 17.11 -23.31
N LEU A 326 24.49 15.95 -23.64
CA LEU A 326 23.84 14.90 -24.43
C LEU A 326 22.46 14.51 -23.87
N ILE A 327 22.33 14.31 -22.55
CA ILE A 327 21.09 13.89 -21.89
C ILE A 327 20.07 15.04 -21.92
N LEU A 328 20.52 16.25 -21.57
CA LEU A 328 19.68 17.44 -21.52
C LEU A 328 19.13 17.84 -22.90
N GLU A 329 19.97 17.83 -23.93
CA GLU A 329 19.62 18.22 -25.31
C GLU A 329 18.70 17.23 -26.03
N HIS A 330 18.62 15.99 -25.51
CA HIS A 330 17.69 14.96 -25.96
C HIS A 330 16.44 14.84 -25.07
N GLY A 331 16.33 15.68 -24.04
CA GLY A 331 15.19 15.71 -23.13
C GLY A 331 15.00 14.41 -22.35
N ALA A 332 16.09 13.68 -22.08
CA ALA A 332 16.02 12.47 -21.26
C ALA A 332 15.75 12.82 -19.80
N VAL A 333 14.80 12.11 -19.19
CA VAL A 333 14.31 12.33 -17.81
C VAL A 333 14.77 11.21 -16.88
N SER A 334 14.87 9.98 -17.38
CA SER A 334 15.34 8.82 -16.63
C SER A 334 16.37 8.05 -17.44
N GLY A 335 17.24 7.30 -16.77
CA GLY A 335 18.20 6.44 -17.45
C GLY A 335 18.89 5.44 -16.54
N LEU A 336 19.57 4.49 -17.15
CA LEU A 336 20.46 3.56 -16.50
C LEU A 336 21.81 3.52 -17.22
N CYS A 337 22.85 3.16 -16.48
CA CYS A 337 24.21 3.08 -17.01
C CYS A 337 24.96 1.93 -16.34
N VAL A 338 25.63 1.10 -17.13
CA VAL A 338 26.41 -0.05 -16.66
C VAL A 338 27.78 -0.08 -17.30
N LYS A 339 28.78 -0.55 -16.56
CA LYS A 339 30.15 -0.71 -17.04
C LYS A 339 30.26 -1.85 -18.06
N ILE A 340 31.09 -1.65 -19.07
CA ILE A 340 31.50 -2.67 -20.05
C ILE A 340 32.98 -2.99 -19.81
N GLY A 341 33.31 -4.27 -19.70
CA GLY A 341 34.68 -4.76 -19.49
C GLY A 341 34.97 -5.15 -18.04
N GLY A 342 36.18 -5.67 -17.81
CA GLY A 342 36.59 -6.20 -16.50
C GLY A 342 36.78 -5.12 -15.43
N LYS A 343 36.88 -5.55 -14.17
CA LYS A 343 36.99 -4.65 -13.01
C LYS A 343 38.16 -3.68 -13.11
N ASP A 344 39.34 -4.19 -13.48
CA ASP A 344 40.60 -3.43 -13.53
C ASP A 344 40.88 -2.80 -14.91
N THR A 345 40.19 -3.25 -15.96
CA THR A 345 40.36 -2.77 -17.33
C THR A 345 39.00 -2.53 -17.99
N PRO A 346 38.28 -1.47 -17.60
CA PRO A 346 37.00 -1.15 -18.21
C PRO A 346 37.21 -0.69 -19.65
N PHE A 347 36.41 -1.22 -20.55
CA PHE A 347 36.29 -0.71 -21.92
C PHE A 347 35.53 0.63 -21.92
N GLY A 348 34.50 0.75 -21.09
CA GLY A 348 33.69 1.95 -21.00
C GLY A 348 32.32 1.67 -20.39
N VAL A 349 31.25 2.28 -20.91
CA VAL A 349 29.89 2.09 -20.38
C VAL A 349 28.83 1.90 -21.47
N LEU A 350 27.79 1.14 -21.14
CA LEU A 350 26.52 1.10 -21.87
C LEU A 350 25.53 1.98 -21.11
N SER A 351 24.85 2.88 -21.81
CA SER A 351 23.82 3.72 -21.22
C SER A 351 22.50 3.61 -21.99
N ALA A 352 21.39 3.75 -21.28
CA ALA A 352 20.04 3.66 -21.81
C ALA A 352 19.15 4.70 -21.13
N HIS A 353 18.45 5.54 -21.92
CA HIS A 353 17.74 6.72 -21.41
C HIS A 353 16.38 6.88 -22.07
N THR A 354 15.45 7.44 -21.32
CA THR A 354 14.10 7.76 -21.80
C THR A 354 13.69 9.18 -21.46
N SER A 355 12.88 9.79 -22.34
CA SER A 355 12.28 11.12 -22.12
C SER A 355 11.08 11.09 -21.16
N ARG A 356 10.71 9.91 -20.66
CA ARG A 356 9.62 9.72 -19.71
C ARG A 356 10.16 9.33 -18.36
N LYS A 357 9.56 9.88 -17.31
CA LYS A 357 9.84 9.44 -15.95
C LYS A 357 9.56 7.95 -15.81
N ARG A 358 10.56 7.18 -15.41
CA ARG A 358 10.48 5.72 -15.31
C ARG A 358 11.24 5.21 -14.10
N LYS A 359 10.60 4.27 -13.40
CA LYS A 359 11.24 3.39 -12.44
C LYS A 359 11.63 2.09 -13.13
N PHE A 360 12.93 1.84 -13.29
CA PHE A 360 13.43 0.61 -13.87
C PHE A 360 13.25 -0.54 -12.88
N ASN A 361 12.64 -1.65 -13.34
CA ASN A 361 12.31 -2.78 -12.48
C ASN A 361 13.44 -3.83 -12.45
N GLU A 362 13.29 -4.88 -11.63
CA GLU A 362 14.28 -5.97 -11.53
C GLU A 362 14.56 -6.64 -12.89
N TYR A 363 13.55 -6.70 -13.76
CA TYR A 363 13.69 -7.24 -15.11
C TYR A 363 14.62 -6.35 -15.96
N ASP A 364 14.43 -5.03 -15.98
CA ASP A 364 15.29 -4.07 -16.69
C ASP A 364 16.75 -4.16 -16.21
N ILE A 365 16.94 -4.28 -14.89
CA ILE A 365 18.25 -4.42 -14.24
C ILE A 365 18.94 -5.70 -14.71
N SER A 366 18.24 -6.84 -14.70
CA SER A 366 18.82 -8.13 -15.08
C SER A 366 19.29 -8.19 -16.54
N LEU A 367 18.67 -7.42 -17.44
CA LEU A 367 19.07 -7.38 -18.86
C LEU A 367 20.40 -6.67 -19.09
N THR A 368 20.77 -5.76 -18.20
CA THR A 368 21.98 -4.93 -18.31
C THR A 368 23.13 -5.48 -17.47
N HIS A 369 22.89 -6.54 -16.70
CA HIS A 369 23.87 -7.14 -15.80
C HIS A 369 24.11 -8.61 -16.15
N SER A 370 25.34 -8.97 -16.50
CA SER A 370 25.79 -10.36 -16.43
C SER A 370 26.38 -10.56 -15.02
N ARG A 371 25.73 -11.39 -14.18
CA ARG A 371 26.44 -11.93 -13.02
C ARG A 371 27.56 -12.84 -13.55
N GLU A 372 28.81 -12.46 -13.33
CA GLU A 372 29.95 -13.37 -13.40
C GLU A 372 29.83 -14.48 -12.36
#